data_AF-A0A519N512-F1
#
_entry.id   AF-A0A519N512-F1
#
_cell.length_a   1.000
_cell.length_b   1.000
_cell.length_c   1.000
_cell.angle_alpha   90.00
_cell.angle_beta   90.00
_cell.angle_gamma   90.00
#
_symmetry.space_group_name_H-M   'P 1'
#
loop_
_entity.id
_entity.type
_entity.pdbx_description
1 polymer ?
#
loop_
_entity_poly.entity_id
_entity_poly.type
_entity_poly.pdbx_seq_one_letter_code
_entity_poly.pdbx_strand_id
1 'polypeptide(L)'
;MTNIKLNYLYRDSGNYKQFGNVVLTNLNNLEIAHVEEVIRQNLIDQEFFSAEHWGLPTLYFPEFTTTDHEWHEFESVEVDDSYQIPTESIEAFLSRLT
;
A
#
# COMPACT_ATOMS: atom_id res chain seq x y z
N MET A 1 -4.38 14.35 15.47
CA MET A 1 -4.37 13.87 14.08
C MET A 1 -3.19 12.95 13.97
N THR A 2 -3.41 11.74 13.48
CA THR A 2 -2.35 10.74 13.37
C THR A 2 -2.42 10.19 11.97
N ASN A 3 -1.31 10.20 11.26
CA ASN A 3 -1.29 9.71 9.89
C ASN A 3 -1.44 8.18 9.89
N ILE A 4 -1.74 7.62 8.73
CA ILE A 4 -1.75 6.17 8.53
C ILE A 4 -0.63 5.83 7.56
N LYS A 5 0.19 4.85 7.91
CA LYS A 5 1.21 4.31 7.03
C LYS A 5 0.74 2.96 6.49
N LEU A 6 0.75 2.83 5.16
CA LEU A 6 0.51 1.59 4.44
C LEU A 6 1.86 1.00 4.06
N ASN A 7 2.17 -0.18 4.60
CA ASN A 7 3.36 -0.93 4.26
C ASN A 7 3.02 -2.06 3.27
N TYR A 8 3.89 -2.26 2.29
CA TYR A 8 3.72 -3.25 1.24
C TYR A 8 5.07 -3.62 0.66
N LEU A 9 5.10 -4.69 -0.13
CA LEU A 9 6.32 -5.15 -0.78
C LEU A 9 6.08 -5.67 -2.18
N TYR A 10 7.17 -5.76 -2.94
CA TYR A 10 7.23 -6.43 -4.22
C TYR A 10 8.14 -7.66 -4.14
N ARG A 11 7.70 -8.78 -4.72
CA ARG A 11 8.51 -10.01 -4.92
C ARG A 11 8.81 -10.17 -6.41
N ASP A 12 10.09 -10.36 -6.75
CA ASP A 12 10.46 -10.81 -8.09
C ASP A 12 10.31 -12.34 -8.24
N SER A 13 10.52 -12.84 -9.45
CA SER A 13 10.50 -14.27 -9.76
C SER A 13 11.59 -15.10 -9.04
N GLY A 14 12.63 -14.44 -8.53
CA GLY A 14 13.67 -15.02 -7.68
C GLY A 14 13.32 -15.02 -6.18
N ASN A 15 12.15 -14.50 -5.79
CA ASN A 15 11.70 -14.28 -4.41
C ASN A 15 12.55 -13.26 -3.62
N TYR A 16 13.24 -12.35 -4.31
CA TYR A 16 13.82 -11.16 -3.68
C TYR A 16 12.72 -10.16 -3.37
N LYS A 17 12.86 -9.47 -2.23
CA LYS A 17 11.83 -8.57 -1.68
C LYS A 17 12.31 -7.13 -1.67
N GLN A 18 11.47 -6.23 -2.18
CA GLN A 18 11.64 -4.79 -2.04
C GLN A 18 10.48 -4.24 -1.21
N PHE A 19 10.79 -3.66 -0.06
CA PHE A 19 9.82 -3.10 0.88
C PHE A 19 9.62 -1.61 0.62
N GLY A 20 8.39 -1.15 0.82
CA GLY A 20 8.03 0.26 0.71
C GLY A 20 6.85 0.60 1.58
N ASN A 21 6.60 1.90 1.69
CA ASN A 21 5.43 2.40 2.38
C ASN A 21 5.00 3.75 1.81
N VAL A 22 3.75 4.11 2.09
CA VAL A 22 3.25 5.47 1.89
C VAL A 22 2.59 5.95 3.18
N VAL A 23 2.70 7.24 3.44
CA VAL A 23 2.02 7.90 4.56
C VAL A 23 0.82 8.68 4.02
N LEU A 24 -0.33 8.47 4.64
CA LEU A 24 -1.62 9.00 4.26
C LEU A 24 -2.18 9.86 5.40
N THR A 25 -2.67 11.05 5.06
CA THR A 25 -3.23 11.98 6.05
C THR A 25 -4.60 11.46 6.49
N ASN A 26 -4.83 11.35 7.80
CA ASN A 26 -6.11 10.92 8.37
C ASN A 26 -6.77 12.08 9.14
N LEU A 27 -7.31 13.06 8.40
CA LEU A 27 -7.91 14.27 9.00
C LEU A 27 -9.21 13.97 9.75
N ASN A 28 -9.96 12.97 9.29
CA ASN A 28 -11.25 12.60 9.89
C ASN A 28 -11.12 11.55 11.00
N ASN A 29 -9.90 11.16 11.37
CA ASN A 29 -9.62 10.13 12.37
C ASN A 29 -10.37 8.81 12.11
N LEU A 30 -10.33 8.33 10.86
CA LEU A 30 -10.79 6.99 10.51
C LEU A 30 -10.11 5.96 11.41
N GLU A 31 -10.89 4.99 11.86
CA GLU A 31 -10.36 3.87 12.62
C GLU A 31 -9.46 3.01 11.73
N ILE A 32 -8.30 2.63 12.26
CA ILE A 32 -7.34 1.81 11.51
C ILE A 32 -7.93 0.46 11.08
N ALA A 33 -8.80 -0.13 11.91
CA ALA A 33 -9.47 -1.38 11.59
C ALA A 33 -10.38 -1.25 10.36
N HIS A 34 -11.07 -0.11 10.23
CA HIS A 34 -11.90 0.18 9.07
C HIS A 34 -11.04 0.36 7.81
N VAL A 35 -9.92 1.06 7.93
CA VAL A 35 -8.98 1.25 6.81
C VAL A 35 -8.40 -0.10 6.34
N GLU A 36 -7.99 -0.95 7.27
CA GLU A 36 -7.50 -2.29 6.96
C GLU A 36 -8.57 -3.16 6.30
N GLU A 37 -9.81 -3.10 6.78
CA GLU A 37 -10.93 -3.83 6.20
C GLU A 37 -11.17 -3.44 4.73
N VAL A 38 -11.22 -2.14 4.41
CA VAL A 38 -11.42 -1.67 3.03
C VAL A 38 -10.26 -2.10 2.13
N ILE A 39 -9.01 -2.00 2.60
CA ILE A 39 -7.84 -2.46 1.85
C ILE A 39 -7.96 -3.95 1.56
N ARG A 40 -8.22 -4.77 2.58
CA ARG A 40 -8.33 -6.23 2.44
C ARG A 40 -9.43 -6.68 1.50
N GLN A 41 -10.56 -5.97 1.46
CA GLN A 41 -11.66 -6.25 0.54
C GLN A 41 -11.29 -6.02 -0.94
N ASN A 42 -10.27 -5.20 -1.20
CA ASN A 42 -9.79 -4.88 -2.55
C ASN A 42 -8.52 -5.64 -2.94
N LEU A 43 -8.06 -6.58 -2.11
CA LEU A 43 -6.93 -7.45 -2.44
C LEU A 43 -7.35 -8.60 -3.37
N ILE A 44 -6.48 -8.90 -4.31
CA ILE A 44 -6.48 -10.12 -5.11
C ILE A 44 -6.05 -11.27 -4.18
N ASP A 45 -6.92 -12.26 -4.04
CA ASP A 45 -6.68 -13.43 -3.18
C ASP A 45 -6.28 -13.10 -1.73
N GLN A 46 -6.81 -11.99 -1.20
CA GLN A 46 -6.57 -11.50 0.17
C GLN A 46 -5.12 -11.14 0.52
N GLU A 47 -4.19 -11.19 -0.44
CA GLU A 47 -2.75 -10.94 -0.23
C GLU A 47 -2.22 -9.87 -1.20
N PHE A 48 -2.68 -9.87 -2.45
CA PHE A 48 -2.03 -9.14 -3.54
C PHE A 48 -2.81 -7.92 -4.02
N PHE A 49 -2.13 -6.98 -4.66
CA PHE A 49 -2.74 -5.86 -5.38
C PHE A 49 -1.84 -5.35 -6.51
N SER A 50 -2.37 -4.51 -7.40
CA SER A 50 -1.55 -3.77 -8.36
C SER A 50 -1.26 -2.37 -7.83
N ALA A 51 0.00 -2.07 -7.51
CA ALA A 51 0.39 -0.75 -7.04
C ALA A 51 0.07 0.35 -8.07
N GLU A 52 0.23 0.07 -9.37
CA GLU A 52 -0.15 1.00 -10.44
C GLU A 52 -1.63 1.34 -10.41
N HIS A 53 -2.50 0.32 -10.27
CA HIS A 53 -3.95 0.54 -10.19
C HIS A 53 -4.34 1.30 -8.92
N TRP A 54 -3.63 1.08 -7.82
CA TRP A 54 -3.86 1.80 -6.56
C TRP A 54 -3.23 3.20 -6.55
N GLY A 55 -2.46 3.56 -7.57
CA GLY A 55 -1.74 4.84 -7.66
C GLY A 55 -0.57 4.93 -6.69
N LEU A 56 0.03 3.79 -6.31
CA LEU A 56 1.17 3.68 -5.41
C LEU A 56 2.48 3.48 -6.17
N PRO A 57 3.64 3.85 -5.58
CA PRO A 57 4.95 3.48 -6.11
C PRO A 57 5.09 1.96 -6.31
N THR A 58 5.61 1.53 -7.45
CA THR A 58 5.54 0.12 -7.89
C THR A 58 6.69 -0.77 -7.41
N LEU A 59 7.57 -0.30 -6.53
CA LEU A 59 8.68 -1.05 -5.89
C LEU A 59 9.46 -2.06 -6.74
N TYR A 60 9.36 -2.00 -8.07
CA TYR A 60 9.97 -2.95 -8.98
C TYR A 60 11.49 -2.81 -8.88
N PHE A 61 12.17 -3.94 -9.00
CA PHE A 61 13.62 -3.91 -9.15
C PHE A 61 14.00 -3.25 -10.48
N PRO A 62 15.19 -2.63 -10.56
CA PRO A 62 15.67 -2.05 -11.81
C PRO A 62 15.73 -3.05 -12.98
N GLU A 63 15.97 -4.32 -12.67
CA GLU A 63 15.89 -5.43 -13.62
C GLU A 63 14.51 -6.08 -13.50
N PHE A 64 13.58 -5.71 -14.39
CA PHE A 64 12.27 -6.34 -14.52
C PHE A 64 12.29 -7.30 -15.72
N THR A 65 12.07 -8.57 -15.45
CA THR A 65 12.18 -9.68 -16.40
C THR A 65 10.80 -10.14 -16.88
N THR A 66 10.77 -11.01 -17.90
CA THR A 66 9.50 -11.54 -18.44
C THR A 66 8.79 -12.51 -17.49
N THR A 67 9.45 -12.98 -16.44
CA THR A 67 8.87 -13.87 -15.43
C THR A 67 8.32 -13.12 -14.21
N ASP A 68 8.53 -11.81 -14.17
CA ASP A 68 8.05 -10.95 -13.10
C ASP A 68 6.58 -10.57 -13.31
N HIS A 69 5.85 -10.43 -12.22
CA HIS A 69 4.44 -10.05 -12.22
C HIS A 69 4.25 -8.62 -11.72
N GLU A 70 3.12 -7.98 -12.00
CA GLU A 70 2.83 -6.62 -11.52
C GLU A 70 2.34 -6.54 -10.06
N TRP A 71 2.12 -7.71 -9.43
CA TRP A 71 1.50 -7.77 -8.12
C TRP A 71 2.46 -7.42 -7.00
N HIS A 72 1.91 -6.64 -6.08
CA HIS A 72 2.48 -6.28 -4.79
C HIS A 72 1.72 -7.00 -3.69
N GLU A 73 2.35 -7.12 -2.53
CA GLU A 73 1.76 -7.72 -1.37
C GLU A 73 1.46 -6.69 -0.31
N PHE A 74 0.26 -6.79 0.23
CA PHE A 74 -0.12 -6.06 1.40
C PHE A 74 0.62 -6.61 2.62
N GLU A 75 1.31 -5.74 3.37
CA GLU A 75 1.99 -6.13 4.61
C GLU A 75 1.18 -5.69 5.83
N SER A 76 0.89 -4.40 5.95
CA SER A 76 0.16 -3.84 7.10
C SER A 76 -0.32 -2.41 6.85
N VAL A 77 -1.30 -1.99 7.65
CA VAL A 77 -1.51 -0.57 7.96
C VAL A 77 -1.21 -0.32 9.42
N GLU A 78 -0.59 0.81 9.73
CA GLU A 78 -0.29 1.22 11.09
C GLU A 78 -0.50 2.72 11.28
N VAL A 79 -0.69 3.11 12.54
CA VAL A 79 -0.70 4.51 12.92
C VAL A 79 0.72 5.05 12.78
N ASP A 80 0.87 6.18 12.08
CA ASP A 80 2.16 6.85 11.89
C ASP A 80 2.28 8.04 12.84
N ASP A 81 3.16 7.87 13.83
CA ASP A 81 3.55 8.89 14.80
C ASP A 81 4.80 9.67 14.35
N SER A 82 5.28 9.43 13.12
CA SER A 82 6.46 10.09 12.58
C SER A 82 6.14 11.43 11.89
N TYR A 83 7.18 12.25 11.65
CA TYR A 83 7.05 13.53 10.92
C TYR A 83 7.14 13.35 9.40
N GLN A 84 6.75 12.19 8.88
CA GLN A 84 6.73 11.98 7.44
C GLN A 84 5.68 12.87 6.78
N ILE A 85 6.03 13.43 5.62
CA ILE A 85 5.10 14.25 4.84
C ILE A 85 4.10 13.29 4.18
N PRO A 86 2.79 13.44 4.46
CA PRO A 86 1.80 12.61 3.81
C PRO A 86 1.79 12.81 2.31
N THR A 87 1.62 11.70 1.59
CA THR A 87 1.54 11.67 0.14
C THR A 87 0.18 12.13 -0.37
N GLU A 88 -0.91 11.69 0.28
CA GLU A 88 -2.28 12.11 0.01
C GLU A 88 -3.18 11.92 1.25
N SER A 89 -4.49 12.12 1.13
CA SER A 89 -5.47 11.82 2.20
C SER A 89 -5.92 10.36 2.12
N ILE A 90 -6.16 9.74 3.28
CA ILE A 90 -6.63 8.35 3.35
C ILE A 90 -7.97 8.16 2.64
N GLU A 91 -8.86 9.15 2.70
CA GLU A 91 -10.16 9.11 2.05
C GLU A 91 -10.04 9.12 0.52
N ALA A 92 -9.14 9.95 -0.01
CA ALA A 92 -8.87 10.02 -1.44
C ALA A 92 -8.26 8.70 -1.96
N PHE A 93 -7.37 8.10 -1.17
CA PHE A 93 -6.80 6.78 -1.45
C PHE A 93 -7.87 5.69 -1.45
N LEU A 94 -8.66 5.58 -0.37
CA LEU A 94 -9.69 4.53 -0.24
C LEU A 94 -10.77 4.63 -1.32
N SER A 95 -11.18 5.84 -1.69
CA SER A 95 -12.19 6.07 -2.74
C SER A 95 -11.73 5.62 -4.14
N ARG A 96 -10.42 5.43 -4.34
CA ARG A 96 -9.83 4.95 -5.59
C ARG A 96 -9.78 3.42 -5.67
N LEU A 97 -9.85 2.74 -4.52
CA LEU A 97 -9.85 1.28 -4.48
C LEU A 97 -11.19 0.68 -4.91
N THR A 98 -12.29 1.41 -4.68
CA THR A 98 -13.69 1.03 -4.95
C THR A 98 -14.21 1.56 -6.28
#